data_AF-A0A1X2I258-F1
#
_entry.id   AF-A0A1X2I258-F1
#
_cell.length_a   1.000
_cell.length_b   1.000
_cell.length_c   1.000
_cell.angle_alpha   90.00
_cell.angle_beta   90.00
_cell.angle_gamma   90.00
#
_symmetry.space_group_name_H-M   'P 1'
#
loop_
_entity.id
_entity.type
_entity.pdbx_description
1 polymer ?
#
loop_
_entity_poly.entity_id
_entity_poly.type
_entity_poly.pdbx_seq_one_letter_code
_entity_poly.pdbx_strand_id
1 'polypeptide(L)'
;MSDFGDFNTSSDPTSDFLARERAALGADADLFSLDETAPISTTNDYPAITADATTSFQSPALDNSMALTPSSQDALAVAPVSSDYSSFNSDFPKAEELETSQAFHKAMLPDEEPAVVRQWREKQQELIAQRDEEAENKKQETIQKAREDIDRFYEEYNEKKQKSIEENRAREENYQKDREETSTSNNIWERVAREIDVSNAKSGHHTSDVGRMKEVMLDLRKADNAPGNIISQA
;
A
#
# COMPACT_ATOMS: atom_id res chain seq x y z
N MET A 1 -44.05 -9.81 -23.21
CA MET A 1 -42.67 -10.28 -22.95
C MET A 1 -42.26 -9.61 -21.66
N SER A 2 -42.24 -10.40 -20.59
CA SER A 2 -41.90 -9.98 -19.24
C SER A 2 -40.40 -9.68 -19.19
N ASP A 3 -40.04 -8.44 -18.85
CA ASP A 3 -38.68 -8.09 -18.46
C ASP A 3 -38.76 -7.54 -17.04
N PHE A 4 -38.82 -8.48 -16.10
CA PHE A 4 -38.85 -8.27 -14.66
C PHE A 4 -37.63 -9.01 -14.12
N GLY A 5 -36.59 -8.26 -13.77
CA GLY A 5 -35.51 -8.75 -12.91
C GLY A 5 -34.15 -8.91 -13.58
N ASP A 6 -33.35 -7.85 -13.52
CA ASP A 6 -31.92 -8.00 -13.27
C ASP A 6 -31.48 -7.05 -12.14
N PHE A 7 -31.80 -7.44 -10.91
CA PHE A 7 -31.30 -6.83 -9.67
C PHE A 7 -29.94 -7.43 -9.27
N ASN A 8 -29.26 -8.15 -10.15
CA ASN A 8 -27.99 -8.78 -9.83
C ASN A 8 -26.82 -7.89 -10.28
N THR A 9 -26.77 -6.66 -9.76
CA THR A 9 -25.48 -6.00 -9.54
C THR A 9 -24.75 -6.82 -8.48
N SER A 10 -24.05 -7.87 -8.91
CA SER A 10 -22.92 -8.38 -8.16
C SER A 10 -21.92 -7.23 -8.08
N SER A 11 -22.12 -6.37 -7.08
CA SER A 11 -21.17 -5.41 -6.56
C SER A 11 -19.96 -6.22 -6.15
N ASP A 12 -19.10 -6.51 -7.12
CA ASP A 12 -17.77 -7.02 -6.85
C ASP A 12 -17.11 -5.92 -6.00
N PRO A 13 -16.79 -6.18 -4.72
CA PRO A 13 -16.15 -5.19 -3.86
C PRO A 13 -14.87 -4.64 -4.48
N THR A 14 -14.24 -5.42 -5.37
CA THR A 14 -13.08 -5.00 -6.18
C THR A 14 -13.45 -3.91 -7.18
N SER A 15 -14.60 -4.04 -7.86
CA SER A 15 -15.09 -3.05 -8.83
C SER A 15 -15.51 -1.73 -8.16
N ASP A 16 -16.12 -1.80 -6.98
CA ASP A 16 -16.50 -0.62 -6.19
C ASP A 16 -15.26 0.09 -5.63
N PHE A 17 -14.26 -0.67 -5.17
CA PHE A 17 -12.94 -0.14 -4.82
C PHE A 17 -12.31 0.58 -6.02
N LEU A 18 -12.16 -0.07 -7.18
CA LEU A 18 -11.57 0.54 -8.37
C LEU A 18 -12.33 1.77 -8.86
N ALA A 19 -13.66 1.79 -8.77
CA ALA A 19 -14.46 2.94 -9.11
C ALA A 19 -14.22 4.12 -8.14
N ARG A 20 -14.10 3.83 -6.85
CA ARG A 20 -13.75 4.83 -5.82
C ARG A 20 -12.34 5.37 -6.02
N GLU A 21 -11.38 4.50 -6.32
CA GLU A 21 -10.00 4.85 -6.65
C GLU A 21 -9.94 5.74 -7.90
N ARG A 22 -10.74 5.41 -8.93
CA ARG A 22 -10.83 6.21 -10.15
C ARG A 22 -11.42 7.59 -9.90
N ALA A 23 -12.41 7.70 -9.02
CA ALA A 23 -13.00 8.98 -8.65
C ALA A 23 -12.03 9.85 -7.83
N ALA A 24 -11.22 9.25 -6.96
CA ALA A 24 -10.24 9.95 -6.13
C ALA A 24 -9.01 10.43 -6.93
N LEU A 25 -8.48 9.58 -7.83
CA LEU A 25 -7.29 9.89 -8.63
C LEU A 25 -7.58 10.64 -9.94
N GLY A 26 -8.82 10.58 -10.45
CA GLY A 26 -9.20 11.24 -11.69
C GLY A 26 -8.40 10.74 -12.90
N ALA A 27 -7.67 11.64 -13.55
CA ALA A 27 -6.91 11.32 -14.77
C ALA A 27 -5.72 10.37 -14.53
N ASP A 28 -5.18 10.33 -13.30
CA ASP A 28 -4.04 9.46 -12.95
C ASP A 28 -4.46 8.02 -12.60
N ALA A 29 -5.77 7.75 -12.52
CA ALA A 29 -6.29 6.41 -12.18
C ALA A 29 -5.95 5.34 -13.23
N ASP A 30 -5.75 5.74 -14.48
CA ASP A 30 -5.33 4.84 -15.56
C ASP A 30 -3.86 4.36 -15.38
N LEU A 31 -3.05 5.01 -14.51
CA LEU A 31 -1.69 4.55 -14.19
C LEU A 31 -1.67 3.28 -13.32
N PHE A 32 -2.72 3.08 -12.51
CA PHE A 32 -2.85 1.94 -11.59
C PHE A 32 -3.74 0.83 -12.15
N SER A 33 -4.42 1.08 -13.26
CA SER A 33 -5.10 0.05 -14.04
C SER A 33 -4.02 -0.74 -14.78
N LEU A 34 -3.61 -1.90 -14.25
CA LEU A 34 -2.72 -2.82 -14.95
C LEU A 34 -3.43 -3.35 -16.20
N ASP A 35 -3.33 -2.59 -17.29
CA ASP A 35 -3.46 -3.13 -18.63
C ASP A 35 -2.06 -3.53 -19.09
N GLU A 36 -1.87 -4.83 -19.34
CA GLU A 36 -0.60 -5.46 -19.74
C GLU A 36 -0.13 -5.04 -21.15
N THR A 37 -0.58 -3.88 -21.67
CA THR A 37 -0.34 -3.47 -23.06
C THR A 37 0.25 -2.07 -23.26
N ALA A 38 0.58 -1.33 -22.20
CA ALA A 38 1.37 -0.10 -22.35
C ALA A 38 2.87 -0.44 -22.45
N PRO A 39 3.58 -0.11 -23.55
CA PRO A 39 5.02 -0.21 -23.57
C PRO A 39 5.58 0.74 -22.52
N ILE A 40 6.32 0.21 -21.55
CA ILE A 40 7.12 0.98 -20.61
C ILE A 40 8.01 1.91 -21.43
N SER A 41 7.62 3.18 -21.53
CA SER A 41 8.46 4.21 -22.13
C SER A 41 9.50 4.59 -21.09
N THR A 42 10.70 4.02 -21.25
CA THR A 42 11.91 4.37 -20.51
C THR A 42 12.37 5.77 -20.93
N THR A 43 11.66 6.82 -20.51
CA THR A 43 12.18 8.18 -20.50
C THR A 43 12.64 8.50 -19.08
N ASN A 44 13.97 8.43 -18.91
CA ASN A 44 14.71 8.70 -17.67
C ASN A 44 14.63 10.19 -17.26
N ASP A 45 13.48 10.70 -16.88
CA ASP A 45 13.33 12.09 -16.38
C ASP A 45 12.53 12.19 -15.07
N TYR A 46 12.54 11.13 -14.27
CA TYR A 46 12.10 11.19 -12.87
C TYR A 46 13.27 10.84 -11.96
N PRO A 47 13.43 11.50 -10.79
CA PRO A 47 14.44 11.09 -9.83
C PRO A 47 14.16 9.64 -9.46
N ALA A 48 15.10 8.77 -9.84
CA ALA A 48 15.05 7.35 -9.57
C ALA A 48 14.78 7.15 -8.07
N ILE A 49 13.63 6.57 -7.75
CA ILE A 49 13.42 5.97 -6.43
C ILE A 49 14.45 4.86 -6.37
N THR A 50 15.57 5.14 -5.71
CA THR A 50 16.62 4.17 -5.46
C THR A 50 15.95 2.96 -4.79
N ALA A 51 16.22 1.78 -5.31
CA ALA A 51 15.71 0.48 -4.86
C ALA A 51 16.15 0.07 -3.44
N ASP A 52 16.41 1.06 -2.57
CA ASP A 52 16.82 0.93 -1.18
C ASP A 52 15.69 1.34 -0.21
N ALA A 53 14.58 1.88 -0.74
CA ALA A 53 13.35 2.15 0.04
C ALA A 53 12.29 1.03 -0.10
N THR A 54 12.68 -0.17 -0.54
CA THR A 54 11.89 -1.39 -0.31
C THR A 54 12.16 -1.86 1.12
N THR A 55 11.83 -0.99 2.09
CA THR A 55 11.73 -1.40 3.48
C THR A 55 10.61 -2.40 3.54
N SER A 56 11.02 -3.66 3.68
CA SER A 56 10.23 -4.86 3.94
C SER A 56 8.80 -4.55 4.40
N PHE A 57 7.86 -4.47 3.45
CA PHE A 57 6.46 -4.78 3.74
C PHE A 57 6.40 -6.29 3.93
N GLN A 58 6.89 -6.72 5.08
CA GLN A 58 6.69 -8.05 5.59
C GLN A 58 5.21 -8.10 5.96
N SER A 59 4.40 -8.66 5.06
CA SER A 59 3.11 -9.24 5.44
C SER A 59 3.32 -9.97 6.77
N PRO A 60 2.46 -9.83 7.79
CA PRO A 60 2.58 -10.66 8.97
C PRO A 60 2.54 -12.11 8.47
N ALA A 61 3.70 -12.75 8.48
CA ALA A 61 3.81 -14.15 8.12
C ALA A 61 2.94 -14.85 9.15
N LEU A 62 1.82 -15.40 8.67
CA LEU A 62 1.14 -16.43 9.40
C LEU A 62 2.19 -17.51 9.66
N ASP A 63 2.62 -17.58 10.92
CA ASP A 63 3.44 -18.64 11.43
C ASP A 63 2.66 -19.95 11.29
N ASN A 64 2.78 -20.56 10.13
CA ASN A 64 2.37 -21.93 9.89
C ASN A 64 3.57 -22.86 10.10
N SER A 65 4.31 -22.67 11.19
CA SER A 65 5.24 -23.68 11.72
C SER A 65 4.54 -24.63 12.71
N MET A 66 3.41 -25.19 12.29
CA MET A 66 2.93 -26.45 12.85
C MET A 66 2.58 -27.43 11.72
N ALA A 67 3.54 -27.59 10.81
CA ALA A 67 3.63 -28.79 10.00
C ALA A 67 4.01 -29.96 10.92
N LEU A 68 2.99 -30.62 11.47
CA LEU A 68 3.11 -31.95 12.08
C LEU A 68 3.54 -32.94 10.99
N THR A 69 4.84 -33.05 10.77
CA THR A 69 5.44 -34.18 10.08
C THR A 69 5.72 -35.27 11.12
N PRO A 70 5.07 -36.45 11.07
CA PRO A 70 5.53 -37.56 11.87
C PRO A 70 6.74 -38.19 11.18
N SER A 71 7.94 -37.70 11.51
CA SER A 71 9.19 -38.39 11.21
C SER A 71 9.44 -39.45 12.29
N SER A 72 9.29 -40.70 11.89
CA SER A 72 9.51 -41.88 12.72
C SER A 72 10.98 -42.06 13.06
N GLN A 73 11.35 -41.90 14.33
CA GLN A 73 12.48 -42.56 14.99
C GLN A 73 12.55 -42.16 16.48
N ASP A 74 11.78 -42.84 17.33
CA ASP A 74 12.33 -43.46 18.55
C ASP A 74 11.36 -44.52 19.09
N ALA A 75 11.93 -45.62 19.58
CA ALA A 75 11.25 -46.90 19.75
C ALA A 75 10.54 -47.06 21.10
N LEU A 76 9.22 -47.29 21.07
CA LEU A 76 8.54 -48.17 22.01
C LEU A 76 7.60 -49.07 21.20
N ALA A 77 7.88 -50.38 21.24
CA ALA A 77 7.12 -51.39 20.53
C ALA A 77 5.68 -51.46 21.07
N VAL A 78 4.71 -51.06 20.25
CA VAL A 78 3.30 -51.42 20.41
C VAL A 78 2.92 -52.24 19.18
N ALA A 79 2.46 -53.46 19.43
CA ALA A 79 2.04 -54.43 18.42
C ALA A 79 0.97 -53.84 17.46
N PRO A 80 0.90 -54.31 16.20
CA PRO A 80 -0.12 -53.85 15.27
C PRO A 80 -1.50 -54.32 15.76
N VAL A 81 -2.27 -53.39 16.36
CA VAL A 81 -3.70 -53.58 16.57
C VAL A 81 -4.37 -53.48 15.20
N SER A 82 -4.73 -54.64 14.67
CA SER A 82 -5.69 -54.75 13.58
C SER A 82 -6.94 -53.95 13.94
N SER A 83 -7.27 -52.96 13.10
CA SER A 83 -8.48 -52.15 13.24
C SER A 83 -9.71 -53.05 13.09
N ASP A 84 -10.23 -53.51 14.21
CA ASP A 84 -11.47 -54.29 14.30
C ASP A 84 -12.64 -53.33 14.57
N TYR A 85 -12.76 -52.29 13.73
CA TYR A 85 -13.84 -51.29 13.84
C TYR A 85 -15.23 -51.88 13.50
N SER A 86 -15.24 -53.09 12.91
CA SER A 86 -16.48 -53.83 12.59
C SER A 86 -17.13 -54.48 13.82
N SER A 87 -16.37 -54.73 14.89
CA SER A 87 -16.87 -55.43 16.09
C SER A 87 -17.64 -54.51 17.05
N PHE A 88 -17.40 -53.19 17.00
CA PHE A 88 -18.17 -52.22 17.80
C PHE A 88 -19.54 -51.91 17.18
N ASN A 89 -19.68 -52.06 15.85
CA ASN A 89 -20.93 -51.77 15.15
C ASN A 89 -21.96 -52.93 15.18
N SER A 90 -21.58 -54.12 15.64
CA SER A 90 -22.48 -55.27 15.73
C SER A 90 -23.31 -55.33 17.02
N ASP A 91 -23.00 -54.50 18.02
CA ASP A 91 -23.68 -54.47 19.32
C ASP A 91 -24.73 -53.35 19.45
N PHE A 92 -24.97 -52.56 18.40
CA PHE A 92 -26.02 -51.54 18.40
C PHE A 92 -27.27 -52.04 17.67
N PRO A 93 -28.47 -51.85 18.25
CA PRO A 93 -29.73 -52.21 17.59
C PRO A 93 -29.88 -51.41 16.29
N LYS A 94 -30.47 -52.03 15.26
CA LYS A 94 -30.74 -51.37 13.97
C LYS A 94 -31.62 -50.13 14.19
N ALA A 95 -31.34 -49.04 13.46
CA ALA A 95 -32.01 -47.74 13.63
C ALA A 95 -33.56 -47.81 13.58
N GLU A 96 -34.14 -48.74 12.82
CA GLU A 96 -35.60 -48.99 12.77
C GLU A 96 -36.20 -49.48 14.10
N GLU A 97 -35.43 -50.19 14.93
CA GLU A 97 -35.89 -50.70 16.23
C GLU A 97 -35.76 -49.64 17.34
N LEU A 98 -34.90 -48.64 17.12
CA LEU A 98 -34.69 -47.53 18.04
C LEU A 98 -35.86 -46.54 18.01
N GLU A 99 -36.44 -46.26 16.84
CA GLU A 99 -37.55 -45.30 16.66
C GLU A 99 -38.84 -45.69 17.44
N THR A 100 -39.02 -46.98 17.74
CA THR A 100 -40.18 -47.48 18.51
C THR A 100 -39.89 -47.71 19.99
N SER A 101 -38.65 -47.51 20.43
CA SER A 101 -38.23 -47.73 21.81
C SER A 101 -38.74 -46.62 22.75
N GLN A 102 -39.12 -46.97 23.97
CA GLN A 102 -39.46 -45.99 25.02
C GLN A 102 -38.32 -45.00 25.29
N ALA A 103 -37.07 -45.37 25.02
CA ALA A 103 -35.91 -44.49 25.16
C ALA A 103 -35.91 -43.38 24.10
N PHE A 104 -36.25 -43.70 22.85
CA PHE A 104 -36.40 -42.71 21.79
C PHE A 104 -37.60 -41.79 22.04
N HIS A 105 -38.74 -42.36 22.44
CA HIS A 105 -39.94 -41.58 22.76
C HIS A 105 -39.74 -40.68 24.00
N LYS A 106 -38.89 -41.08 24.96
CA LYS A 106 -38.51 -40.26 26.12
C LYS A 106 -37.50 -39.17 25.78
N ALA A 107 -36.59 -39.42 24.83
CA ALA A 107 -35.70 -38.40 24.29
C ALA A 107 -36.44 -37.38 23.39
N MET A 108 -37.59 -37.76 22.83
CA MET A 108 -38.48 -36.87 22.07
C MET A 108 -39.42 -36.04 22.96
N LEU A 109 -39.60 -36.43 24.23
CA LEU A 109 -40.27 -35.57 25.20
C LEU A 109 -39.32 -34.42 25.55
N PRO A 110 -39.79 -33.16 25.54
CA PRO A 110 -39.00 -32.05 26.04
C PRO A 110 -38.80 -32.25 27.54
N ASP A 111 -37.70 -32.90 27.93
CA ASP A 111 -37.26 -32.94 29.31
C ASP A 111 -37.07 -31.48 29.75
N GLU A 112 -37.89 -31.01 30.68
CA GLU A 112 -37.67 -29.72 31.32
C GLU A 112 -36.29 -29.75 31.95
N GLU A 113 -35.34 -29.09 31.30
CA GLU A 113 -33.96 -29.11 31.75
C GLU A 113 -33.90 -28.66 33.20
N PRO A 114 -33.10 -29.36 34.05
CA PRO A 114 -32.99 -29.01 35.45
C PRO A 114 -32.58 -27.54 35.56
N ALA A 115 -33.23 -26.80 36.47
CA ALA A 115 -33.12 -25.35 36.58
C ALA A 115 -31.66 -24.83 36.64
N VAL A 116 -30.75 -25.64 37.20
CA VAL A 116 -29.30 -25.36 37.26
C VAL A 116 -28.66 -25.35 35.87
N VAL A 117 -29.01 -26.28 34.99
CA VAL A 117 -28.50 -26.36 33.61
C VAL A 117 -29.04 -25.21 32.77
N ARG A 118 -30.30 -24.82 32.99
CA ARG A 118 -30.92 -23.65 32.34
C ARG A 118 -30.17 -22.36 32.67
N GLN A 119 -29.95 -22.11 33.95
CA GLN A 119 -29.17 -20.94 34.42
C GLN A 119 -27.71 -20.98 33.94
N TRP A 120 -27.12 -22.18 33.83
CA TRP A 120 -25.77 -22.32 33.29
C TRP A 120 -25.71 -21.97 31.80
N ARG A 121 -26.69 -22.44 31.00
CA ARG A 121 -26.78 -22.10 29.58
C ARG A 121 -27.02 -20.62 29.36
N GLU A 122 -27.92 -20.01 30.13
CA GLU A 122 -28.16 -18.56 30.08
C GLU A 122 -26.86 -17.78 30.37
N LYS A 123 -26.12 -18.14 31.43
CA LYS A 123 -24.83 -17.49 31.74
C LYS A 123 -23.75 -17.74 30.68
N GLN A 124 -23.68 -18.93 30.10
CA GLN A 124 -22.73 -19.21 29.02
C GLN A 124 -23.08 -18.44 27.76
N GLN A 125 -24.36 -18.39 27.41
CA GLN A 125 -24.83 -17.64 26.25
C GLN A 125 -24.57 -16.15 26.42
N GLU A 126 -24.76 -15.60 27.62
CA GLU A 126 -24.41 -14.21 27.93
C GLU A 126 -22.90 -13.95 27.77
N LEU A 127 -22.05 -14.84 28.28
CA LEU A 127 -20.59 -14.71 28.11
C LEU A 127 -20.13 -14.82 26.66
N ILE A 128 -20.76 -15.71 25.88
CA ILE A 128 -20.50 -15.83 24.45
C ILE A 128 -20.94 -14.55 23.74
N ALA A 129 -22.14 -14.04 24.04
CA ALA A 129 -22.65 -12.81 23.44
C ALA A 129 -21.76 -11.60 23.75
N GLN A 130 -21.26 -11.46 24.99
CA GLN A 130 -20.30 -10.40 25.34
C GLN A 130 -19.00 -10.55 24.57
N ARG A 131 -18.47 -11.76 24.45
CA ARG A 131 -17.23 -12.01 23.69
C ARG A 131 -17.41 -11.72 22.19
N ASP A 132 -18.56 -12.08 21.64
CA ASP A 132 -18.90 -11.84 20.24
C ASP A 132 -19.10 -10.34 19.97
N GLU A 133 -19.72 -9.60 20.90
CA GLU A 133 -19.84 -8.14 20.83
C GLU A 133 -18.46 -7.46 20.88
N GLU A 134 -17.57 -7.87 21.78
CA GLU A 134 -16.20 -7.36 21.82
C GLU A 134 -15.42 -7.67 20.53
N ALA A 135 -15.60 -8.85 19.95
CA ALA A 135 -14.94 -9.24 18.70
C ALA A 135 -15.46 -8.42 17.51
N GLU A 136 -16.77 -8.21 17.42
CA GLU A 136 -17.38 -7.38 16.38
C GLU A 136 -16.97 -5.92 16.52
N ASN A 137 -16.92 -5.38 17.75
CA ASN A 137 -16.44 -4.01 17.99
C ASN A 137 -14.97 -3.83 17.56
N LYS A 138 -14.08 -4.77 17.91
CA LYS A 138 -12.67 -4.73 17.46
C LYS A 138 -12.54 -4.82 15.95
N LYS A 139 -13.36 -5.64 15.31
CA LYS A 139 -13.40 -5.76 13.85
C LYS A 139 -13.85 -4.45 13.21
N GLN A 140 -14.90 -3.82 13.74
CA GLN A 140 -15.38 -2.53 13.27
C GLN A 140 -14.36 -1.42 13.48
N GLU A 141 -13.68 -1.37 14.62
CA GLU A 141 -12.58 -0.44 14.88
C GLU A 141 -11.44 -0.63 13.87
N THR A 142 -11.07 -1.87 13.59
CA THR A 142 -10.02 -2.18 12.59
C THR A 142 -10.44 -1.73 11.20
N ILE A 143 -11.71 -1.92 10.81
CA ILE A 143 -12.22 -1.46 9.52
C ILE A 143 -12.28 0.07 9.45
N GLN A 144 -12.71 0.74 10.52
CA GLN A 144 -12.76 2.20 10.58
C GLN A 144 -11.36 2.79 10.49
N LYS A 145 -10.41 2.26 11.27
CA LYS A 145 -9.01 2.66 11.20
C LYS A 145 -8.41 2.45 9.82
N ALA A 146 -8.69 1.31 9.17
CA ALA A 146 -8.22 1.06 7.81
C ALA A 146 -8.81 2.06 6.81
N ARG A 147 -10.07 2.50 6.97
CA ARG A 147 -10.67 3.54 6.13
C ARG A 147 -10.02 4.90 6.36
N GLU A 148 -9.85 5.29 7.63
CA GLU A 148 -9.18 6.55 7.99
C GLU A 148 -7.73 6.59 7.48
N ASP A 149 -7.00 5.48 7.57
CA ASP A 149 -5.63 5.38 7.06
C ASP A 149 -5.58 5.52 5.52
N ILE A 150 -6.58 5.00 4.80
CA ILE A 150 -6.71 5.18 3.34
C ILE A 150 -7.00 6.65 3.01
N ASP A 151 -7.96 7.27 3.69
CA ASP A 151 -8.32 8.68 3.46
C ASP A 151 -7.12 9.60 3.75
N ARG A 152 -6.43 9.36 4.87
CA ARG A 152 -5.20 10.05 5.26
C ARG A 152 -4.09 9.89 4.22
N PHE A 153 -3.91 8.70 3.67
CA PHE A 153 -2.92 8.48 2.62
C PHE A 153 -3.19 9.34 1.38
N TYR A 154 -4.45 9.45 0.96
CA TYR A 154 -4.82 10.29 -0.18
C TYR A 154 -4.67 11.78 0.10
N GLU A 155 -5.01 12.23 1.31
CA GLU A 155 -4.77 13.61 1.72
C GLU A 155 -3.27 13.94 1.70
N GLU A 156 -2.43 13.13 2.35
CA GLU A 156 -0.97 13.33 2.39
C GLU A 156 -0.34 13.23 0.99
N TYR A 157 -0.82 12.30 0.14
CA TYR A 157 -0.38 12.17 -1.24
C TYR A 157 -0.73 13.41 -2.07
N ASN A 158 -1.97 13.88 -1.98
CA ASN A 158 -2.42 15.05 -2.70
C ASN A 158 -1.70 16.33 -2.23
N GLU A 159 -1.48 16.49 -0.93
CA GLU A 159 -0.69 17.59 -0.38
C GLU A 159 0.74 17.54 -0.89
N LYS A 160 1.40 16.37 -0.85
CA LYS A 160 2.76 16.20 -1.37
C LYS A 160 2.85 16.47 -2.87
N LYS A 161 1.86 16.00 -3.64
CA LYS A 161 1.75 16.27 -5.08
C LYS A 161 1.61 17.76 -5.32
N GLN A 162 0.70 18.42 -4.62
CA GLN A 162 0.45 19.85 -4.78
C GLN A 162 1.67 20.68 -4.38
N LYS A 163 2.33 20.33 -3.27
CA LYS A 163 3.58 20.96 -2.83
C LYS A 163 4.70 20.79 -3.85
N SER A 164 4.84 19.60 -4.44
CA SER A 164 5.82 19.35 -5.51
C SER A 164 5.54 20.19 -6.75
N ILE A 165 4.27 20.28 -7.16
CA ILE A 165 3.84 21.14 -8.28
C ILE A 165 4.13 22.61 -7.99
N GLU A 166 3.80 23.08 -6.78
CA GLU A 166 4.06 24.46 -6.35
C GLU A 166 5.55 24.76 -6.27
N GLU A 167 6.36 23.85 -5.72
CA GLU A 167 7.81 23.98 -5.68
C GLU A 167 8.41 24.03 -7.10
N ASN A 168 7.95 23.17 -8.01
CA ASN A 168 8.39 23.19 -9.40
C ASN A 168 8.00 24.50 -10.10
N ARG A 169 6.76 24.98 -9.88
CA ARG A 169 6.31 26.27 -10.41
C ARG A 169 7.11 27.43 -9.84
N ALA A 170 7.36 27.46 -8.53
CA ALA A 170 8.16 28.50 -7.88
C ALA A 170 9.62 28.46 -8.34
N ARG A 171 10.19 27.26 -8.52
CA ARG A 171 11.54 27.09 -9.08
C ARG A 171 11.63 27.63 -10.49
N GLU A 172 10.65 27.32 -11.33
CA GLU A 172 10.58 27.82 -12.71
C GLU A 172 10.38 29.35 -12.74
N GLU A 173 9.51 29.90 -11.89
CA GLU A 173 9.32 31.35 -11.78
C GLU A 173 10.60 32.06 -11.32
N ASN A 174 11.31 31.50 -10.34
CA ASN A 174 12.60 32.03 -9.89
C ASN A 174 13.66 31.91 -10.99
N TYR A 175 13.71 30.79 -11.71
CA TYR A 175 14.62 30.63 -12.85
C TYR A 175 14.32 31.63 -13.97
N GLN A 176 13.04 31.90 -14.26
CA GLN A 176 12.64 32.92 -15.23
C GLN A 176 13.01 34.32 -14.76
N LYS A 177 12.76 34.67 -13.49
CA LYS A 177 13.19 35.94 -12.90
C LYS A 177 14.69 36.12 -12.94
N ASP A 178 15.46 35.10 -12.54
CA ASP A 178 16.91 35.11 -12.61
C ASP A 178 17.40 35.31 -14.05
N ARG A 179 16.72 34.68 -15.03
CA ARG A 179 17.03 34.84 -16.45
C ARG A 179 16.67 36.22 -16.97
N GLU A 180 15.54 36.80 -16.55
CA GLU A 180 15.11 38.16 -16.90
C GLU A 180 16.02 39.23 -16.29
N GLU A 181 16.40 39.09 -15.02
CA GLU A 181 17.36 39.96 -14.33
C GLU A 181 18.72 39.91 -15.04
N THR A 182 19.20 38.70 -15.35
CA THR A 182 20.42 38.50 -16.15
C THR A 182 20.29 39.11 -17.54
N SER A 183 19.12 38.99 -18.18
CA SER A 183 18.85 39.56 -19.50
C SER A 183 18.65 41.08 -19.50
N THR A 184 18.42 41.66 -18.32
CA THR A 184 18.31 43.11 -18.12
C THR A 184 19.63 43.71 -17.62
N SER A 185 20.57 42.88 -17.17
CA SER A 185 21.86 43.37 -16.69
C SER A 185 22.62 44.11 -17.80
N ASN A 186 23.19 45.26 -17.41
CA ASN A 186 24.02 46.09 -18.29
C ASN A 186 25.35 45.41 -18.63
N ASN A 187 25.76 44.43 -17.82
CA ASN A 187 26.99 43.68 -18.00
C ASN A 187 26.76 42.36 -18.75
N ILE A 188 27.22 42.27 -19.99
CA ILE A 188 27.05 41.07 -20.84
C ILE A 188 27.83 39.87 -20.28
N TRP A 189 28.94 40.12 -19.60
CA TRP A 189 29.78 39.07 -18.98
C TRP A 189 29.14 38.44 -17.75
N GLU A 190 28.18 39.08 -17.09
CA GLU A 190 27.34 38.41 -16.08
C GLU A 190 26.50 37.29 -16.67
N ARG A 191 26.00 37.46 -17.91
CA ARG A 191 25.25 36.42 -18.62
C ARG A 191 26.14 35.25 -19.00
N VAL A 192 27.29 35.56 -19.59
CA VAL A 192 28.29 34.57 -20.01
C VAL A 192 28.81 33.77 -18.81
N ALA A 193 29.06 34.43 -17.67
CA ALA A 193 29.52 33.77 -16.46
C ALA A 193 28.44 32.92 -15.75
N ARG A 194 27.15 33.14 -16.00
CA ARG A 194 26.06 32.28 -15.51
C ARG A 194 25.86 31.03 -16.40
N GLU A 195 26.11 31.15 -17.70
CA GLU A 195 26.00 30.02 -18.64
C GLU A 195 27.21 29.08 -18.57
N ILE A 196 28.39 29.61 -18.20
CA ILE A 196 29.60 28.83 -18.02
C ILE A 196 29.72 28.39 -16.55
N ASP A 197 29.84 27.08 -16.31
CA ASP A 197 30.12 26.54 -14.98
C ASP A 197 31.58 26.85 -14.54
N VAL A 198 31.78 28.03 -13.97
CA VAL A 198 33.06 28.48 -13.37
C VAL A 198 33.33 27.85 -12.00
N SER A 199 32.36 27.11 -11.43
CA SER A 199 32.46 26.50 -10.11
C SER A 199 33.13 25.13 -10.16
N ASN A 200 32.87 24.35 -11.20
CA ASN A 200 33.32 22.96 -11.36
C ASN A 200 34.69 22.81 -12.08
N ALA A 201 35.41 23.91 -12.27
CA ALA A 201 36.74 23.93 -12.89
C ALA A 201 37.80 23.04 -12.18
N LYS A 202 37.50 22.49 -11.00
CA LYS A 202 38.37 21.58 -10.24
C LYS A 202 37.99 20.10 -10.30
N SER A 203 36.77 19.73 -10.72
CA SER A 203 36.27 18.34 -10.57
C SER A 203 35.92 17.62 -11.89
N GLY A 204 36.22 18.21 -13.05
CA GLY A 204 36.19 17.52 -14.34
C GLY A 204 37.60 17.24 -14.85
N HIS A 205 37.82 16.13 -15.57
CA HIS A 205 39.05 15.84 -16.34
C HIS A 205 39.30 16.95 -17.39
N HIS A 206 39.93 18.05 -17.00
CA HIS A 206 40.31 19.13 -17.90
C HIS A 206 41.65 18.78 -18.55
N THR A 207 41.69 18.83 -19.88
CA THR A 207 42.91 18.56 -20.68
C THR A 207 43.84 19.77 -20.76
N SER A 208 43.44 20.92 -20.19
CA SER A 208 44.19 22.17 -20.18
C SER A 208 43.93 22.97 -18.89
N ASP A 209 44.84 23.90 -18.55
CA ASP A 209 44.71 24.78 -17.38
C ASP A 209 43.66 25.88 -17.64
N VAL A 210 42.50 25.73 -16.98
CA VAL A 210 41.35 26.64 -17.10
C VAL A 210 41.38 27.74 -16.01
N GLY A 211 42.41 27.77 -15.16
CA GLY A 211 42.51 28.72 -14.04
C GLY A 211 42.53 30.18 -14.49
N ARG A 212 43.33 30.50 -15.52
CA ARG A 212 43.39 31.85 -16.10
C ARG A 212 42.08 32.28 -16.75
N MET A 213 41.40 31.35 -17.42
CA MET A 213 40.09 31.61 -18.02
C MET A 213 39.05 31.94 -16.95
N LYS A 214 39.05 31.22 -15.84
CA LYS A 214 38.18 31.51 -14.69
C LYS A 214 38.46 32.89 -14.10
N GLU A 215 39.73 33.25 -13.91
CA GLU A 215 40.14 34.55 -13.37
C GLU A 215 39.64 35.69 -14.29
N VAL A 216 39.92 35.60 -15.60
CA VAL A 216 39.46 36.58 -16.58
C VAL A 216 37.93 36.69 -16.62
N MET A 217 37.19 35.57 -16.57
CA MET A 217 35.73 35.59 -16.55
C MET A 217 35.15 36.23 -15.29
N LEU A 218 35.78 36.02 -14.12
CA LEU A 218 35.35 36.64 -12.86
C LEU A 218 35.65 38.14 -12.82
N ASP A 219 36.76 38.57 -13.42
CA ASP A 219 37.13 39.98 -13.51
C ASP A 219 36.20 40.73 -14.46
N LEU A 220 35.91 40.15 -15.64
CA LEU A 220 34.97 40.73 -16.61
C LEU A 220 33.54 40.84 -16.07
N ARG A 221 33.13 39.88 -15.23
CA ARG A 221 31.84 39.92 -14.52
C ARG A 221 31.74 41.11 -13.56
N LYS A 222 32.84 41.50 -12.91
CA LYS A 222 32.87 42.59 -11.90
C LYS A 222 33.17 43.96 -12.51
N ALA A 223 33.75 44.01 -13.70
CA ALA A 223 34.16 45.25 -14.32
C ALA A 223 32.96 45.98 -14.98
N ASP A 224 32.64 47.18 -14.50
CA ASP A 224 31.55 48.01 -15.06
C ASP A 224 31.84 48.48 -16.49
N ASN A 225 33.12 48.61 -16.84
CA ASN A 225 33.62 49.03 -18.17
C ASN A 225 34.05 47.84 -19.05
N ALA A 226 33.52 46.65 -18.79
CA ALA A 226 33.86 45.46 -19.57
C ALA A 226 33.51 45.65 -21.05
N PRO A 227 34.33 45.10 -21.97
CA PRO A 227 34.10 45.22 -23.41
C PRO A 227 32.75 44.61 -23.78
N GLY A 228 31.95 45.34 -24.56
CA GLY A 228 30.61 44.94 -24.98
C GLY A 228 29.48 45.53 -24.14
N ASN A 229 29.74 46.10 -22.95
CA ASN A 229 28.70 46.80 -22.19
C ASN A 229 28.14 47.97 -22.99
N ILE A 230 26.82 48.14 -22.95
CA ILE A 230 26.13 49.28 -23.57
C ILE A 230 26.42 50.50 -22.67
N ILE A 231 27.57 51.12 -22.88
CA ILE A 231 27.89 52.41 -22.27
C ILE A 231 26.99 53.43 -22.98
N SER A 232 25.92 53.90 -22.33
CA SER A 232 25.21 55.09 -22.84
C SER A 232 26.20 56.25 -22.78
N GLN A 233 26.82 56.58 -23.91
CA GLN A 233 27.57 57.83 -24.02
C GLN A 233 26.58 58.96 -23.79
N ALA A 234 26.78 59.69 -22.68
CA ALA A 234 26.17 60.98 -22.43
C ALA A 234 26.71 62.03 -23.42
#